data_AF-A0A6I9P095-F1
#
_entry.id   AF-A0A6I9P095-F1
#
_cell.length_a   1.000
_cell.length_b   1.000
_cell.length_c   1.000
_cell.angle_alpha   90.00
_cell.angle_beta   90.00
_cell.angle_gamma   90.00
#
_symmetry.space_group_name_H-M   'P 1'
#
loop_
_entity.id
_entity.type
_entity.pdbx_description
1 polymer ?
#
loop_
_entity_poly.entity_id
_entity_poly.type
_entity_poly.pdbx_seq_one_letter_code
_entity_poly.pdbx_strand_id
1 'polypeptide(L)'
;MATSKPDILIILLQKLMEEGNLLYKKGKMKEAAQRYQYALRKFPREGFGDDLKAFKDLRVSLYLNLSRCRRKTNVSPSLSVPQTVLCF
;
A
#
# COMPACT_ATOMS: atom_id res chain seq x y z
N MET A 1 3.18 -25.88 10.71
CA MET A 1 2.67 -25.17 9.52
C MET A 1 3.87 -24.68 8.74
N ALA A 2 4.07 -25.17 7.51
CA ALA A 2 5.10 -24.63 6.62
C ALA A 2 4.50 -23.39 5.94
N THR A 3 5.05 -22.21 6.23
CA THR A 3 4.63 -20.95 5.61
C THR A 3 4.86 -21.02 4.11
N SER A 4 3.80 -20.90 3.31
CA SER A 4 3.93 -20.96 1.85
C SER A 4 4.43 -19.61 1.31
N LYS A 5 4.92 -19.60 0.08
CA LYS A 5 5.41 -18.38 -0.60
C LYS A 5 4.43 -17.19 -0.56
N PRO A 6 3.09 -17.35 -0.73
CA PRO A 6 2.15 -16.25 -0.58
C PRO A 6 1.97 -15.76 0.86
N ASP A 7 1.98 -16.65 1.87
CA ASP A 7 1.91 -16.27 3.29
C ASP A 7 3.08 -15.37 3.72
N ILE A 8 4.28 -15.71 3.25
CA ILE A 8 5.48 -14.89 3.53
C ILE A 8 5.34 -13.52 2.86
N LEU A 9 4.85 -13.48 1.63
CA LEU A 9 4.69 -12.23 0.89
C LEU A 9 3.66 -11.31 1.53
N ILE A 10 2.53 -11.84 2.01
CA ILE A 10 1.51 -11.00 2.67
C ILE A 10 2.03 -10.42 3.99
N ILE A 11 2.77 -11.19 4.78
CA ILE A 11 3.43 -10.70 6.01
C ILE A 11 4.39 -9.55 5.69
N LEU A 12 5.20 -9.69 4.63
CA LEU A 12 6.14 -8.65 4.21
C LEU A 12 5.42 -7.37 3.76
N LEU A 13 4.32 -7.48 3.02
CA LEU A 13 3.53 -6.33 2.59
C LEU A 13 2.81 -5.65 3.76
N GLN A 14 2.30 -6.43 4.72
CA GLN A 14 1.71 -5.91 5.96
C GLN A 14 2.73 -5.10 6.76
N LYS A 15 3.96 -5.61 6.91
CA LYS A 15 5.05 -4.88 7.58
C LYS A 15 5.36 -3.54 6.92
N LEU A 16 5.41 -3.51 5.58
CA LEU A 16 5.59 -2.24 4.84
C LEU A 16 4.45 -1.25 5.07
N MET A 17 3.20 -1.74 5.15
CA MET A 17 2.06 -0.92 5.50
C MET A 17 2.17 -0.36 6.93
N GLU A 18 2.56 -1.18 7.90
CA GLU A 18 2.75 -0.74 9.29
C GLU A 18 3.83 0.33 9.42
N GLU A 19 4.96 0.18 8.74
CA GLU A 19 6.00 1.20 8.67
C GLU A 19 5.47 2.53 8.10
N GLY A 20 4.64 2.47 7.05
CA GLY A 20 3.91 3.64 6.52
C GLY A 20 2.95 4.25 7.54
N ASN A 21 2.22 3.43 8.29
CA ASN A 21 1.28 3.87 9.34
C ASN A 21 2.02 4.58 10.48
N LEU A 22 3.20 4.10 10.86
CA LEU A 22 4.05 4.76 11.86
C LEU A 22 4.51 6.14 11.38
N LEU A 23 4.92 6.26 10.12
CA LEU A 23 5.28 7.55 9.51
C LEU A 23 4.07 8.49 9.44
N TYR A 24 2.89 7.97 9.08
CA TYR A 24 1.64 8.73 9.05
C TYR A 24 1.28 9.30 10.43
N LYS A 25 1.37 8.49 11.49
CA LYS A 25 1.14 8.92 12.87
C LYS A 25 2.13 10.00 13.30
N LYS A 26 3.38 9.94 12.83
CA LYS A 26 4.44 10.94 13.07
C LYS A 26 4.29 12.22 12.24
N GLY A 27 3.24 12.36 11.43
CA GLY A 27 3.04 13.54 10.57
C GLY A 27 3.86 13.52 9.27
N LYS A 28 4.66 12.48 9.03
CA LYS A 28 5.55 12.34 7.87
C LYS A 28 4.82 11.79 6.65
N MET A 29 3.93 12.62 6.09
CA MET A 29 2.99 12.17 5.06
C MET A 29 3.68 11.74 3.75
N LYS A 30 4.74 12.44 3.33
CA LYS A 30 5.47 12.11 2.10
C LYS A 30 6.17 10.75 2.23
N GLU A 31 6.88 10.53 3.34
CA GLU A 31 7.54 9.26 3.62
C GLU A 31 6.52 8.12 3.80
N ALA A 32 5.38 8.38 4.45
CA ALA A 32 4.30 7.41 4.56
C ALA A 32 3.75 7.00 3.18
N ALA A 33 3.45 7.98 2.33
CA ALA A 33 2.99 7.76 0.96
C ALA A 33 3.99 6.93 0.13
N GLN A 34 5.29 7.24 0.25
CA GLN A 34 6.35 6.46 -0.40
C GLN A 34 6.35 5.00 0.05
N ARG A 35 6.17 4.73 1.36
CA ARG A 35 6.07 3.35 1.86
C ARG A 35 4.86 2.61 1.32
N TYR A 36 3.69 3.24 1.31
CA TYR A 36 2.49 2.63 0.74
C TYR A 36 2.62 2.35 -0.76
N GLN A 37 3.19 3.27 -1.53
CA GLN A 37 3.48 3.07 -2.95
C GLN A 37 4.50 1.95 -3.19
N TYR A 38 5.53 1.86 -2.34
CA TYR A 38 6.52 0.79 -2.42
C TYR A 38 5.87 -0.59 -2.19
N ALA A 39 5.00 -0.71 -1.18
CA ALA A 39 4.22 -1.93 -0.96
C ALA A 39 3.35 -2.27 -2.18
N LEU A 40 2.62 -1.30 -2.75
CA LEU A 40 1.79 -1.50 -3.94
C LEU A 40 2.58 -2.02 -5.16
N ARG A 41 3.84 -1.59 -5.35
CA ARG A 41 4.71 -2.06 -6.43
C ARG A 41 5.20 -3.50 -6.25
N LYS A 42 5.10 -4.05 -5.04
CA LYS A 42 5.55 -5.40 -4.68
C LYS A 42 4.44 -6.46 -4.74
N PHE A 43 3.20 -6.06 -5.03
CA PHE A 43 2.11 -7.01 -5.22
C PHE A 43 2.41 -7.96 -6.40
N PRO A 44 2.05 -9.24 -6.28
CA PRO A 44 2.23 -10.20 -7.37
C PRO A 44 1.36 -9.80 -8.57
N ARG A 45 1.92 -9.94 -9.79
CA ARG A 45 1.23 -9.63 -11.05
C ARG A 45 0.35 -10.80 -11.55
N GLU A 46 0.69 -12.02 -11.17
CA GLU A 46 -0.01 -13.25 -11.60
C GLU A 46 -0.63 -13.96 -10.40
N GLY A 47 -1.80 -14.57 -10.65
CA GLY A 47 -2.82 -14.90 -9.66
C GLY A 47 -2.45 -16.02 -8.68
N PHE A 48 -2.35 -15.67 -7.41
CA PHE A 48 -2.43 -16.63 -6.31
C PHE A 48 -3.91 -16.85 -5.97
N GLY A 49 -4.51 -17.91 -6.51
CA GLY A 49 -5.88 -18.35 -6.15
C GLY A 49 -6.03 -18.53 -4.64
N ASP A 50 -7.21 -18.20 -4.11
CA ASP A 50 -7.59 -18.15 -2.67
C ASP A 50 -6.85 -17.15 -1.76
N ASP A 51 -5.52 -16.97 -1.91
CA ASP A 51 -4.75 -15.89 -1.27
C ASP A 51 -5.21 -14.49 -1.71
N LEU A 52 -5.91 -14.41 -2.83
CA LEU A 52 -6.47 -13.17 -3.37
C LEU A 52 -7.25 -12.34 -2.37
N LYS A 53 -7.98 -12.92 -1.40
CA LYS A 53 -8.79 -12.09 -0.49
C LYS A 53 -7.91 -11.23 0.42
N ALA A 54 -6.93 -11.82 1.08
CA ALA A 54 -6.08 -11.09 2.02
C ALA A 54 -5.17 -10.09 1.29
N PHE A 55 -4.68 -10.44 0.09
CA PHE A 55 -3.99 -9.49 -0.79
C PHE A 55 -4.92 -8.36 -1.26
N LYS A 56 -6.18 -8.64 -1.65
CA LYS A 56 -7.16 -7.62 -2.04
C LYS A 56 -7.44 -6.66 -0.89
N ASP A 57 -7.72 -7.18 0.30
CA ASP A 57 -8.01 -6.38 1.49
C ASP A 57 -6.82 -5.47 1.85
N LEU A 58 -5.60 -6.01 1.79
CA LEU A 58 -4.38 -5.24 2.01
C LEU A 58 -4.17 -4.16 0.93
N ARG A 59 -4.43 -4.48 -0.33
CA ARG A 59 -4.32 -3.54 -1.45
C ARG A 59 -5.30 -2.37 -1.29
N VAL A 60 -6.55 -2.64 -0.91
CA VAL A 60 -7.55 -1.62 -0.61
C VAL A 60 -7.07 -0.74 0.55
N SER A 61 -6.60 -1.33 1.64
CA SER A 61 -6.06 -0.58 2.79
C SER A 61 -4.91 0.36 2.40
N LEU A 62 -3.97 -0.11 1.58
CA LEU A 62 -2.85 0.69 1.10
C LEU A 62 -3.31 1.88 0.24
N TYR A 63 -4.27 1.69 -0.68
CA TYR A 63 -4.81 2.80 -1.47
C TYR A 63 -5.55 3.82 -0.60
N LEU A 64 -6.34 3.37 0.37
CA LEU A 64 -7.02 4.26 1.31
C LEU A 64 -6.03 5.10 2.12
N ASN A 65 -4.97 4.48 2.63
CA ASN A 65 -3.93 5.18 3.39
C ASN A 65 -3.15 6.17 2.51
N LEU A 66 -2.85 5.81 1.26
CA LEU A 66 -2.24 6.73 0.30
C LEU A 66 -3.16 7.93 0.00
N SER A 67 -4.46 7.70 -0.18
CA SER A 67 -5.46 8.76 -0.35
C SER A 67 -5.50 9.70 0.87
N ARG A 68 -5.45 9.16 2.09
CA ARG A 68 -5.37 9.96 3.33
C ARG A 68 -4.11 10.82 3.38
N CYS A 69 -2.94 10.26 3.04
CA CYS A 69 -1.71 11.05 2.94
C CYS A 69 -1.87 12.24 2.00
N ARG A 70 -2.48 12.02 0.82
CA ARG A 70 -2.70 13.06 -0.19
C ARG A 70 -3.65 14.16 0.27
N ARG A 71 -4.67 13.88 1.08
CA ARG A 71 -5.55 14.91 1.63
C ARG A 71 -4.88 15.71 2.75
N LYS A 72 -4.02 15.06 3.54
CA LYS A 72 -3.35 15.67 4.70
C LYS A 72 -2.10 16.47 4.29
N THR A 73 -1.44 16.09 3.21
CA THR A 73 -0.54 17.01 2.48
C THR A 73 -1.41 17.91 1.64
N ASN A 74 -1.46 19.22 1.91
CA ASN A 74 -2.18 20.19 1.07
C ASN A 74 -1.50 20.39 -0.32
N VAL A 75 -0.96 19.31 -0.91
CA VAL A 75 -0.04 19.31 -2.03
C VAL A 75 -0.71 18.61 -3.20
N SER A 76 -1.16 19.48 -4.10
CA SER A 76 -1.34 19.33 -5.54
C SER A 76 -0.53 18.18 -6.20
N PRO A 77 -1.05 17.59 -7.29
CA PRO A 77 -0.62 16.32 -7.87
C PRO A 77 0.72 16.40 -8.61
N SER A 78 1.84 16.62 -7.92
CA SER A 78 3.18 16.64 -8.51
C SER A 78 3.97 15.34 -8.32
N LEU A 79 3.44 14.35 -7.59
CA LEU A 79 4.03 13.02 -7.54
C LEU A 79 3.30 12.09 -8.52
N SER A 80 3.80 12.09 -9.76
CA SER A 80 3.76 11.04 -10.79
C SER A 80 3.10 9.70 -10.40
N VAL A 81 1.80 9.72 -10.18
CA VAL A 81 0.94 8.54 -10.28
C VAL A 81 0.01 8.87 -11.44
N PRO A 82 -0.05 8.05 -12.51
CA PRO A 82 -0.96 8.31 -13.61
C PRO A 82 -2.35 8.54 -13.02
N GLN A 83 -2.91 9.73 -13.28
CA GLN A 83 -4.21 10.18 -12.77
C GLN A 83 -5.35 9.21 -13.14
N THR A 84 -5.10 8.27 -14.04
CA THR A 84 -6.04 7.27 -14.52
C THR A 84 -6.51 6.26 -13.47
N VAL A 85 -5.88 6.17 -12.30
CA VAL A 85 -6.26 5.18 -11.26
C VAL A 85 -7.02 5.80 -10.08
N LEU A 86 -7.38 7.09 -10.12
CA LEU A 86 -8.03 7.79 -9.01
C LEU A 86 -9.43 8.36 -9.33
N CYS A 87 -10.08 7.89 -10.38
CA CYS A 87 -11.48 8.20 -10.71
C CYS A 87 -12.44 6.99 -10.57
N PHE A 88 -12.09 5.99 -9.77
CA PHE A 88 -13.03 4.94 -9.34
C PHE A 88 -13.09 4.88 -7.81
#